data_AF-A0A9Q2XPM9-F1
#
_entry.id   AF-A0A9Q2XPM9-F1
#
_cell.length_a   1.000
_cell.length_b   1.000
_cell.length_c   1.000
_cell.angle_alpha   90.00
_cell.angle_beta   90.00
_cell.angle_gamma   90.00
#
_symmetry.space_group_name_H-M   'P 1'
#
loop_
_entity.id
_entity.type
_entity.pdbx_description
1 polymer ?
#
loop_
_entity_poly.entity_id
_entity_poly.type
_entity_poly.pdbx_seq_one_letter_code
_entity_poly.pdbx_strand_id
1 'polypeptide(L)'
;MKLLDEIQNEVWHILVSIYTHKRLLEDLPKCLTRYDMANQFVALNELAEMLVIRIARLADERKDARSISLLLKRANFGAASAEVAEAGKKFISLAKPLVKIRHEQVAHMKPGVLSSYEPKSPPVEALRATEALVDLIDTATGQHVSYIYKVGSMEALIDLRASLATGTMVAAQ
;
A
#
# COMPACT_ATOMS: atom_id res chain seq x y z
N MET A 1 -6.22 -21.00 4.26
CA MET A 1 -5.53 -19.87 3.62
C MET A 1 -4.18 -19.70 4.31
N LYS A 2 -3.07 -19.65 3.57
CA LYS A 2 -1.73 -19.51 4.15
C LYS A 2 -1.46 -18.04 4.47
N LEU A 3 -0.60 -17.76 5.45
CA LEU A 3 -0.21 -16.40 5.84
C LEU A 3 0.36 -15.59 4.65
N LEU A 4 1.04 -16.26 3.72
CA LEU A 4 1.55 -15.63 2.49
C LEU A 4 0.42 -15.13 1.58
N ASP A 5 -0.64 -15.93 1.39
CA ASP A 5 -1.81 -15.56 0.58
C ASP A 5 -2.51 -14.32 1.16
N GLU A 6 -2.62 -14.26 2.49
CA GLU A 6 -3.22 -13.13 3.19
C GLU A 6 -2.41 -11.84 3.01
N ILE A 7 -1.08 -11.94 3.12
CA ILE A 7 -0.20 -10.80 2.90
C ILE A 7 -0.23 -10.38 1.43
N GLN A 8 -0.24 -11.33 0.49
CA GLN A 8 -0.39 -11.02 -0.94
C GLN A 8 -1.71 -10.29 -1.22
N ASN A 9 -2.82 -10.69 -0.59
CA ASN A 9 -4.07 -9.96 -0.70
C ASN A 9 -3.99 -8.54 -0.11
N GLU A 10 -3.28 -8.37 1.02
CA GLU A 10 -3.01 -7.05 1.57
C GLU A 10 -2.18 -6.18 0.61
N VAL A 11 -1.18 -6.75 -0.08
CA VAL A 11 -0.41 -6.05 -1.12
C VAL A 11 -1.32 -5.55 -2.23
N TRP A 12 -2.26 -6.37 -2.69
CA TRP A 12 -3.22 -5.96 -3.71
C TRP A 12 -4.05 -4.75 -3.23
N HIS A 13 -4.54 -4.75 -1.99
CA HIS A 13 -5.28 -3.61 -1.43
C HIS A 13 -4.43 -2.34 -1.32
N ILE A 14 -3.16 -2.46 -0.90
CA ILE A 14 -2.22 -1.33 -0.86
C ILE A 14 -2.01 -0.76 -2.26
N LEU A 15 -1.76 -1.62 -3.25
CA LEU A 15 -1.55 -1.23 -4.64
C LEU A 15 -2.78 -0.52 -5.25
N VAL A 16 -3.98 -1.07 -5.04
CA VAL A 16 -5.23 -0.42 -5.47
C VAL A 16 -5.41 0.94 -4.80
N SER A 17 -5.07 1.06 -3.52
CA SER A 17 -5.19 2.32 -2.78
C SER A 17 -4.22 3.39 -3.31
N ILE A 18 -2.97 3.02 -3.64
CA ILE A 18 -2.01 3.91 -4.31
C ILE A 18 -2.54 4.32 -5.69
N TYR A 19 -3.01 3.36 -6.49
CA TYR A 19 -3.56 3.62 -7.82
C TYR A 19 -4.74 4.62 -7.74
N THR A 20 -5.68 4.35 -6.84
CA THR A 20 -6.90 5.16 -6.67
C THR A 20 -6.57 6.56 -6.18
N HIS A 21 -5.64 6.69 -5.22
CA HIS A 21 -5.16 7.99 -4.76
C HIS A 21 -4.64 8.83 -5.92
N LYS A 22 -3.75 8.26 -6.77
CA LYS A 22 -3.21 8.96 -7.93
C LYS A 22 -4.28 9.40 -8.92
N ARG A 23 -5.23 8.53 -9.25
CA ARG A 23 -6.34 8.87 -10.16
C ARG A 23 -7.23 9.98 -9.61
N LEU A 24 -7.58 9.90 -8.33
CA LEU A 24 -8.35 10.97 -7.68
C LEU A 24 -7.57 12.29 -7.64
N LEU A 25 -6.26 12.25 -7.45
CA LEU A 25 -5.43 13.46 -7.45
C LEU A 25 -5.41 14.13 -8.84
N GLU A 26 -5.29 13.33 -9.90
CA GLU A 26 -5.35 13.80 -11.30
C GLU A 26 -6.72 14.36 -11.68
N ASP A 27 -7.79 13.85 -11.08
CA ASP A 27 -9.15 14.29 -11.34
C ASP A 27 -9.57 15.52 -10.53
N LEU A 28 -8.77 15.99 -9.57
CA LEU A 28 -9.06 17.17 -8.77
C LEU A 28 -9.46 18.41 -9.60
N PRO A 29 -8.75 18.77 -10.69
CA PRO A 29 -9.12 19.93 -11.51
C PRO A 29 -10.46 19.77 -12.24
N LYS A 30 -11.03 18.56 -12.29
CA LYS A 30 -12.29 18.23 -12.96
C LYS A 30 -13.51 18.32 -12.04
N CYS A 31 -13.31 18.66 -10.75
CA CYS A 31 -14.41 18.88 -9.82
C CYS A 31 -15.35 19.99 -10.30
N LEU A 32 -16.64 19.68 -10.39
CA LEU A 32 -17.66 20.63 -10.86
C LEU A 32 -18.06 21.63 -9.77
N THR A 33 -18.05 21.20 -8.50
CA THR A 33 -18.42 22.04 -7.36
C THR A 33 -17.34 22.04 -6.28
N ARG A 34 -17.38 23.06 -5.41
CA ARG A 34 -16.53 23.11 -4.21
C ARG A 34 -16.82 21.96 -3.24
N TYR A 35 -18.04 21.45 -3.21
CA TYR A 35 -18.40 20.30 -2.40
C TYR A 35 -17.75 19.02 -2.94
N ASP A 36 -17.74 18.82 -4.25
CA ASP A 36 -17.05 17.68 -4.88
C ASP A 36 -15.56 17.70 -4.57
N MET A 37 -14.94 18.87 -4.68
CA MET A 37 -13.53 19.08 -4.36
C MET A 37 -13.23 18.78 -2.88
N ALA A 38 -14.08 19.26 -1.96
CA ALA A 38 -13.94 18.97 -0.53
C ALA A 38 -14.07 17.47 -0.24
N ASN A 39 -15.04 16.79 -0.85
CA ASN A 39 -15.21 15.34 -0.72
C ASN A 39 -13.98 14.58 -1.24
N GLN A 40 -13.41 15.03 -2.37
CA GLN A 40 -12.22 14.42 -2.96
C GLN A 40 -10.97 14.64 -2.10
N PHE A 41 -10.83 15.81 -1.45
CA PHE A 41 -9.77 16.03 -0.47
C PHE A 41 -9.86 15.08 0.71
N VAL A 42 -11.06 14.89 1.26
CA VAL A 42 -11.27 13.91 2.34
C VAL A 42 -10.87 12.52 1.87
N ALA A 43 -11.36 12.08 0.71
CA ALA A 43 -11.03 10.77 0.16
C ALA A 43 -9.53 10.55 -0.06
N LEU A 44 -8.82 11.56 -0.62
CA LEU A 44 -7.38 11.51 -0.83
C LEU A 44 -6.59 11.39 0.48
N ASN A 45 -6.99 12.15 1.50
CA ASN A 45 -6.33 12.11 2.80
C ASN A 45 -6.58 10.78 3.52
N GLU A 46 -7.81 10.28 3.52
CA GLU A 46 -8.16 8.96 4.06
C GLU A 46 -7.37 7.84 3.37
N LEU A 47 -7.22 7.89 2.04
CA LEU A 47 -6.40 6.93 1.30
C LEU A 47 -4.92 7.00 1.72
N ALA A 48 -4.35 8.21 1.86
CA ALA A 48 -2.98 8.38 2.30
C ALA A 48 -2.74 7.85 3.72
N GLU A 49 -3.66 8.14 4.65
CA GLU A 49 -3.60 7.62 6.03
C GLU A 49 -3.77 6.10 6.08
N MET A 50 -4.71 5.56 5.30
CA MET A 50 -4.93 4.12 5.19
C MET A 50 -3.69 3.38 4.69
N LEU A 51 -2.96 3.95 3.72
CA LEU A 51 -1.69 3.39 3.24
C LEU A 51 -0.65 3.31 4.35
N VAL A 52 -0.49 4.39 5.13
CA VAL A 52 0.41 4.43 6.28
C VAL A 52 0.05 3.33 7.28
N ILE A 53 -1.23 3.23 7.66
CA ILE A 53 -1.71 2.25 8.65
C ILE A 53 -1.46 0.82 8.17
N ARG A 54 -1.82 0.49 6.92
CA ARG A 54 -1.69 -0.87 6.36
C ARG A 54 -0.24 -1.31 6.28
N ILE A 55 0.64 -0.45 5.77
CA ILE A 55 2.07 -0.76 5.64
C ILE A 55 2.71 -0.85 7.03
N ALA A 56 2.41 0.08 7.94
CA ALA A 56 2.91 0.04 9.32
C ALA A 56 2.45 -1.21 10.08
N ARG A 57 1.23 -1.70 9.84
CA ARG A 57 0.74 -2.96 10.41
C ARG A 57 1.56 -4.15 9.91
N LEU A 58 1.90 -4.20 8.63
CA LEU A 58 2.73 -5.27 8.06
C LEU A 58 4.18 -5.23 8.58
N ALA A 59 4.68 -4.05 8.95
CA ALA A 59 6.00 -3.87 9.55
C ALA A 59 6.02 -4.03 11.08
N ASP A 60 4.88 -4.34 11.71
CA ASP A 60 4.78 -4.46 13.15
C ASP A 60 5.57 -5.67 13.68
N GLU A 61 6.34 -5.48 14.74
CA GLU A 61 7.19 -6.53 15.35
C GLU A 61 6.48 -7.30 16.47
N ARG A 62 5.25 -6.90 16.83
CA ARG A 62 4.45 -7.63 17.82
C ARG A 62 4.21 -9.07 17.40
N LYS A 63 4.26 -9.98 18.39
CA LYS A 63 4.24 -11.44 18.17
C LYS A 63 2.89 -11.98 17.69
N ASP A 64 1.82 -11.24 17.92
CA ASP A 64 0.43 -11.53 17.58
C ASP A 64 -0.04 -10.84 16.29
N ALA A 65 0.75 -9.87 15.78
CA ALA A 65 0.43 -9.17 14.55
C ALA A 65 0.68 -10.08 13.33
N ARG A 66 -0.27 -10.08 12.38
CA ARG A 66 -0.06 -10.66 11.05
C ARG A 66 0.86 -9.75 10.23
N SER A 67 2.15 -9.87 10.50
CA SER A 67 3.21 -9.01 9.95
C SER A 67 4.24 -9.82 9.16
N ILE A 68 5.14 -9.11 8.48
CA ILE A 68 6.28 -9.72 7.79
C ILE A 68 7.17 -10.47 8.79
N SER A 69 7.34 -9.95 10.00
CA SER A 69 8.07 -10.65 11.07
C SER A 69 7.44 -12.01 11.43
N LEU A 70 6.10 -12.13 11.37
CA LEU A 70 5.42 -13.40 11.58
C LEU A 70 5.56 -14.33 10.37
N LEU A 71 5.46 -13.76 9.15
CA LEU A 71 5.64 -14.48 7.89
C LEU A 71 7.02 -15.18 7.86
N LEU A 72 8.08 -14.42 8.12
CA LEU A 72 9.46 -14.92 8.13
C LEU A 72 9.71 -16.03 9.16
N LYS A 73 8.92 -16.09 10.24
CA LYS A 73 9.06 -17.10 11.30
C LYS A 73 8.25 -18.37 11.07
N ARG A 74 7.13 -18.29 10.33
CA ARG A 74 6.11 -19.34 10.31
C ARG A 74 5.77 -19.88 8.92
N ALA A 75 6.10 -19.16 7.86
CA ALA A 75 5.79 -19.59 6.51
C ALA A 75 6.92 -20.45 5.94
N ASN A 76 6.52 -21.42 5.10
CA ASN A 76 7.43 -22.12 4.22
C ASN A 76 7.43 -21.37 2.87
N PHE A 77 8.60 -21.15 2.32
CA PHE A 77 8.80 -20.40 1.09
C PHE A 77 9.20 -21.32 -0.06
N GLY A 78 8.92 -20.88 -1.29
CA GLY A 78 9.39 -21.57 -2.49
C GLY A 78 10.90 -21.33 -2.73
N ALA A 79 11.41 -20.17 -2.31
CA ALA A 79 12.81 -19.78 -2.47
C ALA A 79 13.67 -20.04 -1.21
N ALA A 80 14.96 -19.71 -1.31
CA ALA A 80 15.90 -19.84 -0.20
C ALA A 80 15.51 -18.92 0.96
N SER A 81 15.44 -19.49 2.18
CA SER A 81 15.01 -18.74 3.37
C SER A 81 15.86 -17.49 3.67
N ALA A 82 17.13 -17.47 3.27
CA ALA A 82 18.02 -16.32 3.46
C ALA A 82 17.63 -15.13 2.56
N GLU A 83 17.25 -15.39 1.31
CA GLU A 83 16.83 -14.35 0.35
C GLU A 83 15.51 -13.71 0.80
N VAL A 84 14.55 -14.53 1.21
CA VAL A 84 13.26 -14.07 1.72
C VAL A 84 13.45 -13.26 3.01
N ALA A 85 14.35 -13.68 3.90
CA ALA A 85 14.66 -12.93 5.11
C ALA A 85 15.26 -11.56 4.81
N GLU A 86 16.15 -11.46 3.81
CA GLU A 86 16.76 -10.19 3.42
C GLU A 86 15.75 -9.24 2.76
N ALA A 87 14.91 -9.75 1.86
CA ALA A 87 13.80 -8.99 1.28
C ALA A 87 12.83 -8.47 2.37
N GLY A 88 12.55 -9.30 3.38
CA GLY A 88 11.70 -8.92 4.51
C GLY A 88 12.31 -7.82 5.37
N LYS A 89 13.63 -7.88 5.65
CA LYS A 89 14.33 -6.79 6.36
C LYS A 89 14.33 -5.49 5.56
N LYS A 90 14.53 -5.55 4.24
CA LYS A 90 14.45 -4.39 3.34
C LYS A 90 13.09 -3.70 3.47
N PHE A 91 12.00 -4.47 3.41
CA PHE A 91 10.65 -3.94 3.62
C PHE A 91 10.49 -3.27 4.99
N ILE A 92 10.85 -3.97 6.08
CA ILE A 92 10.70 -3.45 7.46
C ILE A 92 11.48 -2.14 7.64
N SER A 93 12.71 -2.07 7.10
CA SER A 93 13.54 -0.88 7.15
C SER A 93 12.88 0.33 6.48
N LEU A 94 12.32 0.12 5.28
CA LEU A 94 11.63 1.18 4.53
C LEU A 94 10.29 1.58 5.16
N ALA A 95 9.60 0.65 5.84
CA ALA A 95 8.33 0.90 6.49
C ALA A 95 8.45 1.53 7.89
N LYS A 96 9.65 1.53 8.50
CA LYS A 96 9.89 2.07 9.85
C LYS A 96 9.42 3.53 10.04
N PRO A 97 9.65 4.46 9.08
CA PRO A 97 9.12 5.83 9.19
C PRO A 97 7.59 5.86 9.27
N LEU A 98 6.90 4.96 8.57
CA LEU A 98 5.44 4.88 8.55
C LEU A 98 4.88 4.36 9.88
N VAL A 99 5.59 3.47 10.56
CA VAL A 99 5.24 3.05 11.93
C VAL A 99 5.29 4.23 12.89
N LYS A 100 6.29 5.11 12.76
CA LYS A 100 6.40 6.35 13.53
C LYS A 100 5.26 7.31 13.20
N ILE A 101 5.00 7.56 11.92
CA ILE A 101 3.88 8.42 11.48
C ILE A 101 2.56 7.91 12.02
N ARG A 102 2.28 6.59 11.93
CA ARG A 102 1.07 5.98 12.50
C ARG A 102 0.94 6.28 14.00
N HIS A 103 2.01 6.09 14.78
CA HIS A 103 1.98 6.37 16.22
C HIS A 103 1.67 7.84 16.51
N GLU A 104 2.31 8.76 15.77
CA GLU A 104 2.08 10.21 15.90
C GLU A 104 0.64 10.57 15.50
N GLN A 105 0.16 10.05 14.37
CA GLN A 105 -1.21 10.27 13.92
C GLN A 105 -2.21 9.83 14.98
N VAL A 106 -2.15 8.57 15.42
CA VAL A 106 -3.07 8.03 16.45
C VAL A 106 -2.98 8.82 17.75
N ALA A 107 -1.78 9.20 18.19
CA ALA A 107 -1.59 9.96 19.43
C ALA A 107 -2.10 11.41 19.36
N HIS A 108 -2.23 11.97 18.15
CA HIS A 108 -2.61 13.36 17.93
C HIS A 108 -3.97 13.52 17.23
N MET A 109 -4.74 12.44 17.04
CA MET A 109 -6.11 12.52 16.53
C MET A 109 -6.99 13.34 17.49
N LYS A 110 -7.53 14.45 17.00
CA LYS A 110 -8.50 15.28 17.72
C LYS A 110 -9.90 15.08 17.15
N PRO A 111 -10.93 14.84 17.98
CA PRO A 111 -12.31 14.76 17.52
C PRO A 111 -12.72 16.02 16.73
N GLY A 112 -13.41 15.84 15.61
CA GLY A 112 -13.98 16.94 14.82
C GLY A 112 -12.99 17.75 13.98
N VAL A 113 -11.71 17.39 13.94
CA VAL A 113 -10.71 18.05 13.09
C VAL A 113 -10.40 17.17 11.88
N LEU A 114 -11.06 17.44 10.75
CA LEU A 114 -10.62 16.93 9.45
C LEU A 114 -9.43 17.79 8.99
N SER A 115 -8.24 17.21 9.09
CA SER A 115 -6.98 17.83 8.66
C SER A 115 -6.88 17.84 7.13
N SER A 116 -7.69 18.66 6.43
CA SER A 116 -7.55 18.74 4.98
C SER A 116 -8.26 19.93 4.35
N TYR A 117 -7.65 21.12 4.42
CA TYR A 117 -7.87 22.13 3.39
C TYR A 117 -7.14 21.76 2.08
N GLU A 118 -6.18 20.83 2.12
CA GLU A 118 -5.38 20.39 0.98
C GLU A 118 -5.21 18.86 0.96
N PRO A 119 -5.11 18.24 -0.23
CA PRO A 119 -4.87 16.81 -0.37
C PRO A 119 -3.42 16.47 -0.05
N LYS A 120 -3.18 15.53 0.87
CA LYS A 120 -1.84 15.02 1.14
C LYS A 120 -1.48 13.92 0.15
N SER A 121 -0.27 14.02 -0.39
CA SER A 121 0.32 12.90 -1.12
C SER A 121 0.70 11.78 -0.14
N PRO A 122 0.67 10.50 -0.55
CA PRO A 122 1.20 9.43 0.27
C PRO A 122 2.69 9.68 0.51
N PRO A 123 3.23 9.38 1.70
CA PRO A 123 4.65 9.51 1.95
C PRO A 123 5.47 8.71 0.93
N VAL A 124 6.62 9.22 0.50
CA VAL A 124 7.50 8.53 -0.46
C VAL A 124 7.93 7.16 0.09
N GLU A 125 8.11 7.07 1.41
CA GLU A 125 8.39 5.84 2.14
C GLU A 125 7.29 4.79 1.96
N ALA A 126 6.02 5.20 1.83
CA ALA A 126 4.91 4.27 1.56
C ALA A 126 5.04 3.64 0.17
N LEU A 127 5.43 4.42 -0.85
CA LEU A 127 5.65 3.89 -2.20
C LEU A 127 6.84 2.92 -2.21
N ARG A 128 7.98 3.34 -1.65
CA ARG A 128 9.20 2.51 -1.60
C ARG A 128 9.03 1.24 -0.78
N ALA A 129 8.32 1.32 0.34
CA ALA A 129 7.99 0.14 1.14
C ALA A 129 7.06 -0.80 0.37
N THR A 130 6.10 -0.28 -0.40
CA THR A 130 5.22 -1.11 -1.25
C THR A 130 5.99 -1.82 -2.35
N GLU A 131 6.94 -1.15 -3.01
CA GLU A 131 7.84 -1.79 -3.99
C GLU A 131 8.62 -2.95 -3.36
N ALA A 132 9.25 -2.72 -2.21
CA ALA A 132 9.98 -3.77 -1.49
C ALA A 132 9.07 -4.90 -1.01
N LEU A 133 7.80 -4.61 -0.72
CA LEU A 133 6.82 -5.61 -0.33
C LEU A 133 6.41 -6.49 -1.51
N VAL A 134 6.25 -5.91 -2.71
CA VAL A 134 6.02 -6.68 -3.94
C VAL A 134 7.22 -7.58 -4.25
N ASP A 135 8.45 -7.06 -4.17
CA ASP A 135 9.68 -7.84 -4.34
C ASP A 135 9.77 -9.00 -3.34
N LEU A 136 9.35 -8.77 -2.09
CA LEU A 136 9.30 -9.82 -1.05
C LEU A 136 8.33 -10.93 -1.43
N ILE A 137 7.15 -10.61 -1.95
CA ILE A 137 6.18 -11.63 -2.37
C ILE A 137 6.69 -12.44 -3.55
N ASP A 138 7.30 -11.79 -4.55
CA ASP A 138 7.94 -12.50 -5.66
C ASP A 138 9.01 -13.48 -5.16
N THR A 139 9.88 -12.99 -4.26
CA THR A 139 10.94 -13.81 -3.68
C THR A 139 10.36 -14.97 -2.88
N ALA A 140 9.34 -14.72 -2.03
CA ALA A 140 8.72 -15.74 -1.20
C ALA A 140 8.02 -16.84 -2.02
N THR A 141 7.41 -16.45 -3.14
CA THR A 141 6.70 -17.37 -4.04
C THR A 141 7.63 -18.02 -5.09
N GLY A 142 8.81 -17.46 -5.32
CA GLY A 142 9.76 -17.91 -6.34
C GLY A 142 9.35 -17.56 -7.78
N GLN A 143 8.37 -16.68 -7.95
CA GLN A 143 7.85 -16.29 -9.27
C GLN A 143 7.39 -14.84 -9.27
N HIS A 144 7.26 -14.26 -10.45
CA HIS A 144 6.71 -12.91 -10.61
C HIS A 144 5.19 -12.92 -10.41
N VAL A 145 4.69 -12.25 -9.37
CA VAL A 145 3.27 -12.17 -9.07
C VAL A 145 2.61 -11.01 -9.83
N SER A 146 1.52 -11.32 -10.53
CA SER A 146 0.69 -10.34 -11.23
C SER A 146 -0.38 -9.74 -10.33
N TYR A 147 -0.53 -8.41 -10.37
CA TYR A 147 -1.53 -7.66 -9.61
C TYR A 147 -2.44 -6.89 -10.56
N ILE A 148 -3.49 -7.56 -11.03
CA ILE A 148 -4.46 -6.97 -11.95
C ILE A 148 -5.63 -6.36 -11.19
N TYR A 149 -6.00 -5.14 -11.57
CA TYR A 149 -7.21 -4.47 -11.11
C TYR A 149 -8.24 -4.40 -12.23
N LYS A 150 -9.44 -4.89 -11.94
CA LYS A 150 -10.60 -4.87 -12.84
C LYS A 150 -11.69 -4.03 -12.22
N VAL A 151 -11.98 -2.88 -12.83
CA VAL A 151 -13.03 -1.97 -12.37
C VAL A 151 -14.42 -2.49 -12.77
N GLY A 152 -14.54 -2.97 -14.00
CA GLY A 152 -15.77 -3.52 -14.54
C GLY A 152 -15.51 -4.40 -15.76
N SER A 153 -16.58 -4.77 -16.46
CA SER A 153 -16.49 -5.70 -17.60
C SER A 153 -16.05 -5.05 -18.91
N MET A 154 -16.15 -3.72 -19.01
CA MET A 154 -15.90 -2.98 -20.25
C MET A 154 -14.66 -2.09 -20.19
N GLU A 155 -14.10 -1.93 -18.99
CA GLU A 155 -12.92 -1.16 -18.70
C GLU A 155 -11.66 -1.99 -18.97
N ALA A 156 -10.58 -1.30 -19.33
CA ALA A 156 -9.28 -1.93 -19.44
C ALA A 156 -8.87 -2.54 -18.10
N LEU A 157 -8.24 -3.72 -18.16
CA LEU A 157 -7.54 -4.30 -17.01
C LEU A 157 -6.32 -3.42 -16.71
N ILE A 158 -6.05 -3.18 -15.43
CA ILE A 158 -4.95 -2.31 -14.99
C ILE A 158 -3.88 -3.17 -14.35
N ASP A 159 -2.63 -3.01 -14.80
CA ASP A 159 -1.46 -3.57 -14.12
C ASP A 159 -1.05 -2.63 -12.98
N LEU A 160 -1.35 -3.02 -11.75
CA LEU A 160 -1.07 -2.21 -10.58
C LEU A 160 0.43 -2.09 -10.28
N ARG A 161 1.21 -3.12 -10.60
CA ARG A 161 2.66 -3.13 -10.36
C ARG A 161 3.36 -2.18 -11.33
N ALA A 162 3.03 -2.27 -12.62
CA ALA A 162 3.55 -1.35 -13.62
C ALA A 162 3.06 0.09 -13.36
N SER A 163 1.82 0.25 -12.87
CA SER A 163 1.30 1.57 -12.50
C SER A 163 2.01 2.19 -11.29
N LEU A 164 2.42 1.38 -10.31
CA LEU A 164 3.25 1.84 -9.19
C LEU A 164 4.60 2.36 -9.71
N ALA A 165 5.29 1.55 -10.52
CA ALA A 165 6.64 1.84 -11.00
C ALA A 165 6.73 3.06 -11.93
N THR A 166 5.75 3.23 -12.83
CA THR A 166 5.74 4.36 -13.78
C THR A 166 5.15 5.64 -13.18
N GLY A 167 4.40 5.52 -12.10
CA GLY A 167 3.62 6.62 -11.56
C GLY A 167 2.29 6.89 -12.29
N THR A 168 1.99 6.19 -13.38
CA THR A 168 0.84 6.45 -14.27
C THR A 168 -0.05 5.23 -14.41
N MET A 169 -1.23 5.34 -15.03
CA MET A 169 -2.05 4.15 -15.34
C MET A 169 -1.35 3.31 -16.42
N VAL A 170 -1.13 2.02 -16.15
CA VAL A 170 -0.67 1.06 -17.14
C VAL A 170 -1.75 0.00 -17.35
N ALA A 171 -2.24 -0.12 -18.59
CA ALA A 171 -3.16 -1.18 -18.95
C ALA A 171 -2.42 -2.52 -19.00
N ALA A 172 -3.05 -3.58 -18.50
CA ALA A 172 -2.55 -4.94 -18.61
C ALA A 172 -2.71 -5.42 -20.07
N GLN A 173 -1.69 -6.08 -20.60
CA GLN A 173 -1.68 -6.68 -21.94
C GLN A 173 -2.41 -8.02 -21.96
#